data_AF-A0A7S4MHQ7-F1
#
_entry.id   AF-A0A7S4MHQ7-F1
#
_cell.length_a   1.000
_cell.length_b   1.000
_cell.length_c   1.000
_cell.angle_alpha   90.00
_cell.angle_beta   90.00
_cell.angle_gamma   90.00
#
_symmetry.space_group_name_H-M   'P 1'
#
loop_
_entity.id
_entity.type
_entity.pdbx_description
1 polymer ?
#
loop_
_entity_poly.entity_id
_entity_poly.type
_entity_poly.pdbx_seq_one_letter_code
_entity_poly.pdbx_strand_id
1 'polypeptide(L)'
;DWAHVDQTKSADPFACVQGQVVLTNTTAGFRCSPKSHLVHEDILKHFGKSNAPGNFFKYQPHQYQDIQQMVASAGGMWQIPVIAPKGSMILWFSATTHSAKLADPLNLTDYDPDDKWKYWRG
;
A
#
# COMPACT_ATOMS: atom_id res chain seq x y z
N ASP A 1 -3.45 9.21 2.95
CA ASP A 1 -3.77 7.83 2.52
C ASP A 1 -4.15 7.03 3.76
N TRP A 2 -4.22 5.72 3.66
CA TRP A 2 -4.38 4.84 4.82
C TRP A 2 -3.22 3.82 4.87
N ALA A 3 -2.05 4.25 5.34
CA ALA A 3 -0.89 3.37 5.49
C ALA A 3 -1.11 2.34 6.61
N HIS A 4 -0.81 1.08 6.30
CA HIS A 4 -0.97 -0.04 7.23
C HIS A 4 -0.07 -1.21 6.86
N VAL A 5 -0.02 -2.18 7.77
CA VAL A 5 0.36 -3.57 7.47
C VAL A 5 -0.87 -4.45 7.66
N ASP A 6 -0.93 -5.51 6.87
CA ASP A 6 -2.07 -6.42 6.89
C ASP A 6 -1.96 -7.47 8.00
N GLN A 7 -3.10 -8.08 8.32
CA GLN A 7 -3.14 -9.09 9.38
C GLN A 7 -2.32 -10.31 9.00
N THR A 8 -1.42 -10.68 9.89
CA THR A 8 -0.69 -11.95 9.87
C THR A 8 -0.89 -12.69 11.18
N LYS A 9 -0.50 -13.96 11.21
CA LYS A 9 -0.31 -14.66 12.49
C LYS A 9 0.92 -14.05 13.16
N SER A 10 0.80 -13.65 14.42
CA SER A 10 1.87 -12.97 15.16
C SER A 10 3.17 -13.78 15.23
N ALA A 11 3.09 -15.11 15.10
CA ALA A 11 4.24 -16.03 15.12
C ALA A 11 4.93 -16.21 13.74
N ASP A 12 4.29 -15.81 12.64
CA ASP A 12 4.86 -15.94 11.29
C ASP A 12 4.31 -14.84 10.36
N PRO A 13 4.88 -13.62 10.44
CA PRO A 13 4.42 -12.48 9.66
C PRO A 13 4.76 -12.56 8.16
N PHE A 14 5.57 -13.54 7.75
CA PHE A 14 6.03 -13.71 6.37
C PHE A 14 5.34 -14.88 5.64
N ALA A 15 4.56 -15.69 6.35
CA ALA A 15 3.79 -16.80 5.77
C ALA A 15 2.68 -16.37 4.79
N CYS A 16 2.32 -15.08 4.74
CA CYS A 16 1.26 -14.59 3.87
C CYS A 16 1.81 -13.67 2.78
N VAL A 17 1.55 -14.07 1.53
CA VAL A 17 1.69 -13.22 0.34
C VAL A 17 0.30 -12.80 -0.08
N GLN A 18 0.12 -11.50 -0.25
CA GLN A 18 -1.10 -10.90 -0.75
C GLN A 18 -0.89 -10.38 -2.16
N GLY A 19 -2.01 -10.17 -2.85
CA GLY A 19 -1.95 -9.70 -4.22
C GLY A 19 -3.19 -8.97 -4.67
N GLN A 20 -3.01 -8.14 -5.69
CA GLN A 20 -4.09 -7.52 -6.44
C GLN A 20 -3.83 -7.66 -7.94
N VAL A 21 -4.91 -7.80 -8.71
CA VAL A 21 -4.86 -7.82 -10.17
C VAL A 21 -5.38 -6.48 -10.69
N VAL A 22 -4.64 -5.87 -11.61
CA VAL A 22 -5.04 -4.60 -12.24
C VAL A 22 -6.04 -4.88 -13.36
N LEU A 23 -7.30 -4.51 -13.15
CA LEU A 23 -8.39 -4.83 -14.09
C LEU A 23 -8.59 -3.80 -15.20
N THR A 24 -8.14 -2.56 -14.97
CA THR A 24 -8.29 -1.42 -15.89
C THR A 24 -6.99 -0.62 -15.94
N ASN A 25 -6.78 0.12 -17.04
CA ASN A 25 -5.71 1.10 -17.07
C ASN A 25 -6.17 2.32 -16.27
N THR A 26 -5.65 2.45 -15.06
CA THR A 26 -5.97 3.54 -14.14
C THR A 26 -4.69 4.09 -13.54
N THR A 27 -4.74 5.35 -13.11
CA THR A 27 -3.68 5.94 -12.29
C THR A 27 -3.89 5.69 -10.80
N ALA A 28 -5.06 5.18 -10.38
CA ALA A 28 -5.22 4.59 -9.06
C ALA A 28 -4.32 3.35 -8.94
N GLY A 29 -3.88 3.03 -7.74
CA GLY A 29 -2.96 1.91 -7.61
C GLY A 29 -2.54 1.58 -6.20
N PHE A 30 -1.50 0.77 -6.13
CA PHE A 30 -0.88 0.36 -4.89
C PHE A 30 0.23 1.35 -4.53
N ARG A 31 0.34 1.72 -3.26
CA ARG A 31 1.53 2.38 -2.69
C ARG A 31 2.15 1.44 -1.69
N CYS A 32 3.47 1.31 -1.71
CA CYS A 32 4.16 0.56 -0.68
C CYS A 32 5.43 1.23 -0.25
N SER A 33 5.94 0.77 0.88
CA SER A 33 7.24 1.15 1.38
C SER A 33 8.21 -0.03 1.17
N PRO A 34 8.98 -0.08 0.08
CA PRO A 34 9.93 -1.15 -0.16
C PRO A 34 10.84 -1.38 1.05
N LYS A 35 11.14 -2.66 1.32
CA LYS A 35 11.92 -3.12 2.48
C LYS A 35 11.29 -2.89 3.87
N SER A 36 10.09 -2.32 3.98
CA SER A 36 9.45 -2.16 5.29
C SER A 36 9.18 -3.49 6.01
N HIS A 37 9.03 -4.59 5.27
CA HIS A 37 8.86 -5.93 5.84
C HIS A 37 10.06 -6.36 6.69
N LEU A 38 11.26 -5.78 6.47
CA LEU A 38 12.45 -6.04 7.27
C LEU A 38 12.39 -5.39 8.67
N VAL A 39 11.52 -4.40 8.86
CA VAL A 39 11.35 -3.64 10.12
C VAL A 39 9.93 -3.79 10.70
N HIS A 40 9.16 -4.75 10.20
CA HIS A 40 7.78 -4.98 10.63
C HIS A 40 7.66 -5.22 12.14
N GLU A 41 8.48 -6.12 12.68
CA GLU A 41 8.46 -6.43 14.11
C GLU A 41 8.87 -5.21 14.96
N ASP A 42 9.87 -4.45 14.51
CA ASP A 42 10.32 -3.24 15.19
C ASP A 42 9.22 -2.17 15.22
N ILE A 43 8.51 -1.96 14.11
CA ILE A 43 7.36 -1.06 14.04
C ILE A 43 6.29 -1.50 15.05
N LEU A 44 5.90 -2.78 15.03
CA LEU A 44 4.88 -3.28 15.96
C LEU A 44 5.31 -3.13 17.41
N LYS A 45 6.58 -3.41 17.72
CA LYS A 45 7.12 -3.25 19.08
C LYS A 45 7.15 -1.81 19.53
N HIS A 46 7.60 -0.91 18.66
CA HIS A 46 7.69 0.52 18.95
C HIS A 46 6.33 1.12 19.31
N PHE A 47 5.25 0.67 18.65
CA PHE A 47 3.88 1.15 18.90
C PHE A 47 3.04 0.23 19.79
N GLY A 48 3.65 -0.74 20.50
CA GLY A 48 2.95 -1.59 21.46
C GLY A 48 1.91 -2.54 20.84
N LYS A 49 2.14 -3.01 19.61
CA LYS A 49 1.26 -3.88 18.82
C LYS A 49 1.71 -5.35 18.71
N SER A 50 2.88 -5.71 19.24
CA SER A 50 3.47 -7.05 19.08
C SER A 50 2.67 -8.20 19.70
N ASN A 51 1.88 -7.93 20.75
CA ASN A 51 1.22 -8.96 21.55
C ASN A 51 -0.27 -9.16 21.21
N ALA A 52 -0.75 -8.53 20.14
CA ALA A 52 -2.14 -8.68 19.73
C ALA A 52 -2.37 -10.03 19.01
N PRO A 53 -3.55 -10.67 19.17
CA PRO A 53 -3.90 -11.93 18.48
C PRO A 53 -3.85 -11.82 16.95
N GLY A 54 -3.99 -10.59 16.43
CA GLY A 54 -3.67 -10.23 15.06
C GLY A 54 -2.86 -8.94 15.06
N ASN A 55 -1.96 -8.80 14.10
CA ASN A 55 -1.08 -7.64 13.99
C ASN A 55 -1.43 -6.72 12.82
N PHE A 56 -2.71 -6.71 12.41
CA PHE A 56 -3.22 -5.63 11.58
C PHE A 56 -2.96 -4.30 12.27
N PHE A 57 -2.30 -3.39 11.57
CA PHE A 57 -1.94 -2.10 12.16
C PHE A 57 -2.13 -0.98 11.15
N LYS A 58 -3.29 -0.32 11.27
CA LYS A 58 -3.55 1.01 10.72
C LYS A 58 -2.68 2.04 11.41
N TYR A 59 -1.81 2.69 10.65
CA TYR A 59 -1.00 3.79 11.17
C TYR A 59 -1.83 5.07 11.29
N GLN A 60 -1.50 5.87 12.29
CA GLN A 60 -2.04 7.21 12.49
C GLN A 60 -1.08 8.26 11.89
N PRO A 61 -1.57 9.43 11.47
CA PRO A 61 -0.73 10.45 10.83
C PRO A 61 0.51 10.85 11.65
N HIS A 62 0.38 10.92 12.98
CA HIS A 62 1.50 11.25 13.87
C HIS A 62 2.60 10.17 13.93
N GLN A 63 2.32 8.95 13.46
CA GLN A 63 3.26 7.82 13.47
C GLN A 63 4.08 7.75 12.17
N TYR A 64 3.67 8.47 11.12
CA TYR A 64 4.26 8.32 9.79
C TYR A 64 5.74 8.67 9.76
N GLN A 65 6.15 9.72 10.47
CA GLN A 65 7.53 10.19 10.48
C GLN A 65 8.48 9.14 11.09
N ASP A 66 8.08 8.53 12.21
CA ASP A 66 8.88 7.51 12.89
C ASP A 66 9.01 6.25 12.01
N ILE A 67 7.89 5.80 11.44
CA ILE A 67 7.89 4.61 10.57
C ILE A 67 8.68 4.87 9.29
N GLN A 68 8.55 6.07 8.69
CA GLN A 68 9.36 6.48 7.55
C GLN A 68 10.86 6.42 7.88
N GLN A 69 11.27 6.87 9.07
CA GLN A 69 12.66 6.80 9.49
C GLN A 69 13.13 5.36 9.70
N MET A 70 12.28 4.48 10.25
CA MET A 70 12.60 3.05 10.41
C MET A 70 12.79 2.39 9.04
N VAL A 71 11.88 2.64 8.09
CA VAL A 71 11.98 2.12 6.71
C VAL A 71 13.23 2.65 6.01
N ALA A 72 13.51 3.95 6.12
CA ALA A 72 14.69 4.57 5.52
C ALA A 72 15.98 3.99 6.10
N SER A 73 16.03 3.74 7.41
CA SER A 73 17.17 3.10 8.09
C SER A 73 17.41 1.66 7.61
N ALA A 74 16.37 0.96 7.17
CA ALA A 74 16.46 -0.35 6.50
C ALA A 74 16.84 -0.25 5.00
N GLY A 75 17.16 0.96 4.51
CA GLY A 75 17.47 1.24 3.10
C GLY A 75 16.26 1.16 2.18
N GLY A 76 15.05 1.35 2.73
CA GLY A 76 13.78 1.39 2.03
C GLY A 76 13.37 2.80 1.62
N MET A 77 12.17 2.92 1.05
CA MET A 77 11.55 4.19 0.67
C MET A 77 10.13 4.24 1.22
N TRP A 78 9.62 5.43 1.52
CA TRP A 78 8.27 5.60 2.07
C TRP A 78 7.22 5.76 0.97
N GLN A 79 6.22 4.88 0.94
CA GLN A 79 4.98 5.01 0.18
C GLN A 79 5.16 5.40 -1.30
N ILE A 80 6.03 4.69 -2.02
CA ILE A 80 6.19 4.87 -3.47
C ILE A 80 4.99 4.25 -4.21
N PRO A 81 4.52 4.88 -5.30
CA PRO A 81 3.44 4.31 -6.11
C PRO A 81 3.95 3.16 -6.98
N VAL A 82 3.15 2.11 -7.09
CA VAL A 82 3.31 1.00 -8.03
C VAL A 82 2.17 1.10 -9.03
N ILE A 83 2.49 1.63 -10.22
CA ILE A 83 1.56 1.72 -11.35
C ILE A 83 1.90 0.60 -12.33
N ALA A 84 0.92 -0.22 -12.65
CA ALA A 84 1.08 -1.35 -13.56
C ALA A 84 -0.07 -1.37 -14.58
N PRO A 85 0.15 -1.87 -15.81
CA PRO A 85 -0.90 -1.94 -16.83
C PRO A 85 -1.97 -2.98 -16.49
N LYS A 86 -3.15 -2.86 -17.12
CA LYS A 86 -4.22 -3.86 -17.06
C LYS A 86 -3.68 -5.27 -17.35
N GLY A 87 -4.11 -6.24 -16.55
CA GLY A 87 -3.69 -7.64 -16.61
C GLY A 87 -2.47 -7.95 -15.73
N SER A 88 -1.82 -6.94 -15.16
CA SER A 88 -0.71 -7.14 -14.23
C SER A 88 -1.20 -7.65 -12.88
N MET A 89 -0.33 -8.41 -12.21
CA MET A 89 -0.50 -8.82 -10.82
C MET A 89 0.58 -8.14 -9.97
N ILE A 90 0.16 -7.54 -8.87
CA ILE A 90 1.06 -6.97 -7.85
C ILE A 90 1.00 -7.89 -6.65
N LEU A 91 2.16 -8.34 -6.16
CA LEU A 91 2.28 -9.20 -4.99
C LEU A 91 3.13 -8.52 -3.90
N TRP A 92 2.78 -8.72 -2.64
CA TRP A 92 3.54 -8.22 -1.49
C TRP A 92 3.44 -9.17 -0.29
N PHE A 93 4.44 -9.14 0.58
CA PHE A 93 4.29 -9.75 1.91
C PHE A 93 3.31 -8.93 2.73
N SER A 94 2.47 -9.58 3.52
CA SER A 94 1.55 -8.92 4.47
C SER A 94 2.23 -7.99 5.47
N ALA A 95 3.51 -8.26 5.79
CA ALA A 95 4.37 -7.39 6.59
C ALA A 95 4.83 -6.10 5.86
N THR A 96 4.50 -5.95 4.58
CA THR A 96 4.85 -4.76 3.80
C THR A 96 3.89 -3.64 4.14
N THR A 97 4.42 -2.50 4.58
CA THR A 97 3.68 -1.26 4.76
C THR A 97 3.18 -0.80 3.40
N HIS A 98 1.87 -0.62 3.28
CA HIS A 98 1.24 -0.23 2.04
C HIS A 98 -0.03 0.60 2.26
N SER A 99 -0.53 1.19 1.18
CA SER A 99 -1.79 1.91 1.14
C SER A 99 -2.32 1.98 -0.30
N ALA A 100 -3.51 2.57 -0.45
CA ALA A 100 -4.04 2.90 -1.77
C ALA A 100 -3.48 4.25 -2.27
N LYS A 101 -3.06 4.28 -3.54
CA LYS A 101 -2.95 5.50 -4.34
C LYS A 101 -4.32 5.79 -4.95
N LEU A 102 -4.87 6.97 -4.66
CA LEU A 102 -6.08 7.45 -5.35
C LEU A 102 -5.77 7.72 -6.83
N ALA A 103 -6.81 7.61 -7.68
CA ALA A 103 -6.72 8.06 -9.06
C ALA A 103 -6.27 9.52 -9.11
N ASP A 104 -5.43 9.83 -10.08
CA ASP A 104 -5.13 11.23 -10.38
C ASP A 104 -6.43 11.91 -10.82
N PRO A 105 -6.65 13.19 -10.45
CA PRO A 105 -7.83 13.91 -10.86
C PRO A 105 -7.99 13.84 -12.38
N LEU A 106 -9.17 13.43 -12.84
CA LEU A 106 -9.53 13.54 -14.25
C LEU A 106 -9.53 15.03 -14.61
N ASN A 107 -8.62 15.45 -15.47
CA ASN A 107 -8.79 16.68 -16.23
C ASN A 107 -9.90 16.41 -17.26
N LEU A 108 -11.15 16.69 -16.88
CA LEU A 108 -12.34 16.51 -17.72
C LEU A 108 -12.40 17.47 -18.93
N THR A 109 -11.26 17.98 -19.40
CA THR A 109 -11.21 18.89 -20.56
C THR A 109 -11.53 18.20 -21.88
N ASP A 110 -11.53 16.86 -21.92
CA ASP A 110 -11.70 16.07 -23.14
C ASP A 110 -13.09 15.42 -23.20
N TYR A 111 -14.15 16.22 -23.01
CA TYR A 111 -15.50 15.78 -23.37
C TYR A 111 -15.53 15.48 -24.86
N ASP A 112 -15.71 14.20 -25.18
CA ASP A 112 -15.82 13.70 -26.54
C ASP A 112 -17.29 13.44 -26.86
N PRO A 113 -17.91 14.24 -27.75
CA PRO A 113 -19.32 14.06 -28.10
C PRO A 113 -19.58 12.72 -28.82
N ASP A 114 -18.56 12.12 -29.42
CA ASP A 114 -18.66 10.86 -30.16
C ASP A 114 -18.45 9.63 -29.26
N ASP A 115 -17.84 9.81 -28.07
CA ASP A 115 -17.70 8.79 -27.03
C ASP A 115 -18.23 9.29 -25.68
N LYS A 116 -19.56 9.37 -25.59
CA LYS A 116 -20.29 9.77 -24.37
C LYS A 116 -20.06 8.88 -23.15
N TRP A 117 -19.39 7.74 -23.31
CA TRP A 117 -19.09 6.78 -22.23
C TRP A 117 -17.62 6.78 -21.82
N LYS A 118 -16.79 7.62 -22.45
CA LYS A 118 -15.40 7.84 -22.07
C LYS A 118 -15.34 8.16 -20.58
N TYR A 119 -14.60 7.35 -19.83
CA TYR A 119 -14.43 7.42 -18.37
C TYR A 119 -15.62 6.99 -17.49
N TRP A 120 -16.72 6.43 -18.01
CA TRP A 120 -17.87 5.98 -17.20
C TRP A 120 -17.53 4.85 -16.20
N ARG A 121 -16.48 4.06 -16.45
CA ARG A 121 -16.04 2.95 -15.57
C ARG A 121 -14.59 3.10 -15.07
N GLY A 122 -14.05 4.32 -15.06
CA GLY A 122 -12.67 4.61 -14.69
C GLY A 122 -12.57 5.53 -13.49
#